data_AF-A0A1G1N206-F1
#
_entry.id   AF-A0A1G1N206-F1
#
_cell.length_a   1.000
_cell.length_b   1.000
_cell.length_c   1.000
_cell.angle_alpha   90.00
_cell.angle_beta   90.00
_cell.angle_gamma   90.00
#
_symmetry.space_group_name_H-M   'P 1'
#
loop_
_entity.id
_entity.type
_entity.pdbx_description
1 polymer ?
#
loop_
_entity_poly.entity_id
_entity_poly.type
_entity_poly.pdbx_seq_one_letter_code
_entity_poly.pdbx_strand_id
1 'polypeptide(L)' 'MKDIAKNFKMRLFINNKLVPLKPFLSNFVKQIILSMVFNLKDTGKPEKIELILEKTEEEGGEKK' A
#
# COMPACT_ATOMS: atom_id res chain seq x y z
N MET A 1 -11.79 8.84 -12.34
CA MET A 1 -11.13 8.10 -11.23
C MET A 1 -11.98 7.90 -9.96
N LYS A 2 -13.05 8.69 -9.70
CA LYS A 2 -13.82 8.64 -8.43
C LYS A 2 -14.45 7.28 -8.06
N ASP A 3 -14.65 6.35 -9.01
CA ASP A 3 -15.37 5.09 -8.74
C ASP A 3 -14.49 3.84 -8.55
N ILE A 4 -13.23 3.85 -8.99
CA ILE A 4 -12.37 2.64 -8.89
C ILE A 4 -12.15 2.27 -7.43
N ALA A 5 -11.91 3.25 -6.56
CA ALA A 5 -11.64 3.03 -5.14
C ALA A 5 -12.81 2.45 -4.35
N LYS A 6 -14.06 2.49 -4.86
CA LYS A 6 -15.21 1.90 -4.17
C LYS A 6 -15.15 0.38 -4.11
N ASN A 7 -14.54 -0.24 -5.13
CA ASN A 7 -14.49 -1.70 -5.28
C ASN A 7 -13.30 -2.33 -4.54
N PHE A 8 -12.39 -1.52 -4.00
CA PHE A 8 -11.22 -2.00 -3.27
C PHE A 8 -11.35 -1.73 -1.77
N LYS A 9 -11.10 -2.78 -0.99
CA LYS A 9 -10.95 -2.72 0.47
C LYS A 9 -9.46 -2.73 0.81
N MET A 10 -9.06 -1.87 1.74
CA MET A 10 -7.68 -1.82 2.23
C MET A 10 -7.59 -2.41 3.64
N ARG A 11 -6.53 -3.15 3.91
CA ARG A 11 -6.18 -3.68 5.23
C ARG A 11 -4.71 -3.37 5.47
N LEU A 12 -4.38 -2.88 6.65
CA LEU A 12 -3.00 -2.67 7.07
C LEU A 12 -2.62 -3.78 8.05
N PHE A 13 -1.49 -4.42 7.79
CA PHE A 13 -0.88 -5.37 8.70
C PHE A 13 0.45 -4.81 9.20
N ILE A 14 0.67 -4.82 10.51
CA ILE A 14 1.96 -4.49 11.13
C ILE A 14 2.35 -5.71 11.96
N ASN A 15 3.47 -6.35 11.65
CA ASN A 15 3.93 -7.57 12.31
C ASN A 15 2.82 -8.63 12.40
N ASN A 16 2.19 -8.94 11.26
CA ASN A 16 1.04 -9.85 11.12
C ASN A 16 -0.24 -9.45 11.87
N LYS A 17 -0.28 -8.30 12.54
CA LYS A 17 -1.46 -7.80 13.24
C LYS A 17 -2.27 -6.85 12.35
N LEU A 18 -3.57 -7.09 12.22
CA LEU A 18 -4.50 -6.19 11.54
C LEU A 18 -4.60 -4.87 12.33
N VAL A 19 -4.23 -3.76 11.71
CA VAL A 19 -4.33 -2.42 12.28
C VAL A 19 -5.47 -1.67 11.57
N PRO A 20 -6.53 -1.28 12.30
CA PRO A 20 -7.62 -0.51 11.71
C PRO A 20 -7.13 0.89 11.36
N LEU A 21 -7.37 1.29 10.11
CA LEU A 21 -7.10 2.65 9.65
C LEU A 21 -8.35 3.51 9.77
N LYS A 22 -8.18 4.78 10.16
CA LYS A 22 -9.27 5.76 10.14
C LYS A 22 -9.81 5.90 8.71
N PRO A 23 -11.12 6.14 8.51
CA PRO A 23 -11.73 6.20 7.18
C PRO A 23 -11.04 7.17 6.21
N PHE A 24 -10.66 8.36 6.69
CA PHE A 24 -9.93 9.34 5.90
C PHE A 24 -8.60 8.77 5.39
N LEU A 25 -7.75 8.27 6.29
CA LEU A 25 -6.44 7.73 5.96
C LEU A 25 -6.58 6.50 5.04
N SER A 26 -7.60 5.68 5.29
CA SER A 26 -7.87 4.53 4.45
C SER A 26 -8.21 4.90 3.00
N ASN A 27 -8.98 5.98 2.81
CA ASN A 27 -9.35 6.44 1.47
C ASN A 27 -8.19 7.14 0.78
N PHE A 28 -7.43 7.96 1.51
CA PHE A 28 -6.28 8.69 0.99
C PHE A 28 -5.20 7.72 0.45
N VAL A 29 -4.74 6.77 1.27
CA VAL A 29 -3.70 5.80 0.87
C VAL A 29 -4.19 4.91 -0.27
N LYS A 30 -5.44 4.44 -0.21
CA LYS A 30 -6.05 3.65 -1.29
C LYS A 30 -6.07 4.40 -2.62
N GLN A 31 -6.39 5.70 -2.62
CA GLN A 31 -6.38 6.50 -3.85
C GLN A 31 -4.98 6.63 -4.43
N ILE A 32 -3.96 6.85 -3.60
CA ILE A 32 -2.55 6.93 -4.04
C ILE A 32 -2.14 5.60 -4.68
N ILE A 33 -2.33 4.48 -3.99
CA ILE A 33 -1.95 3.15 -4.49
C ILE A 33 -2.66 2.83 -5.81
N LEU A 34 -3.98 3.05 -5.90
CA LEU A 34 -4.72 2.80 -7.13
C LEU A 34 -4.26 3.71 -8.27
N SER A 35 -3.96 4.98 -7.98
CA SER A 35 -3.43 5.89 -8.98
C SER A 35 -2.06 5.43 -9.48
N MET A 36 -1.19 4.91 -8.60
CA MET A 36 0.08 4.33 -9.01
C MET A 36 -0.13 3.11 -9.91
N VAL A 37 -0.91 2.13 -9.46
CA VAL A 37 -1.08 0.85 -10.18
C VAL A 37 -1.77 1.03 -11.52
N PHE A 38 -2.83 1.85 -11.61
CA PHE A 38 -3.56 2.06 -12.87
C PHE A 38 -2.75 2.84 -13.93
N ASN A 39 -1.63 3.47 -13.53
CA ASN A 39 -0.69 4.10 -14.46
C ASN A 39 0.44 3.14 -14.88
N LEU A 40 0.53 1.94 -14.33
CA LEU A 40 1.50 0.93 -14.76
C LEU A 40 1.03 0.26 -16.06
N LYS A 41 1.92 0.22 -17.05
CA LYS A 41 1.71 -0.55 -18.28
C LYS A 41 1.81 -2.05 -17.97
N ASP A 42 1.13 -2.86 -18.78
CA ASP A 42 1.27 -4.33 -18.81
C ASP A 42 0.84 -5.12 -17.55
N THR A 43 0.11 -4.50 -16.62
CA THR A 43 -0.38 -5.16 -15.40
C THR A 43 -1.81 -5.71 -15.50
N GLY A 44 -2.48 -5.53 -16.65
CA GLY A 44 -3.87 -5.91 -16.85
C GLY A 44 -4.84 -5.15 -15.93
N LYS A 45 -6.00 -5.72 -15.62
CA LYS A 45 -6.93 -5.17 -14.62
C LYS A 45 -6.56 -5.73 -13.24
N PRO A 46 -6.10 -4.92 -12.28
CA PRO A 46 -5.69 -5.42 -10.97
C PRO A 46 -6.92 -5.89 -10.17
N GLU A 47 -6.90 -7.14 -9.69
CA GLU A 47 -7.92 -7.66 -8.76
C GLU A 47 -7.49 -7.53 -7.29
N LYS A 48 -6.18 -7.62 -7.05
CA LYS A 48 -5.55 -7.52 -5.72
C LYS A 48 -4.21 -6.80 -5.85
N ILE A 49 -3.93 -5.92 -4.89
CA ILE A 49 -2.69 -5.14 -4.83
C ILE A 49 -2.09 -5.35 -3.44
N GLU A 50 -0.82 -5.77 -3.39
CA GLU A 50 -0.05 -5.92 -2.15
C GLU A 50 1.15 -4.97 -2.18
N LEU A 51 1.34 -4.22 -1.09
CA LEU A 51 2.54 -3.42 -0.87
C LEU A 51 3.27 -3.99 0.33
N ILE A 52 4.54 -4.33 0.12
CA ILE A 52 5.41 -4.88 1.15
C ILE A 52 6.43 -3.79 1.49
N LEU A 53 6.47 -3.38 2.76
CA LEU A 53 7.46 -2.45 3.29
C LEU A 53 8.23 -3.18 4.38
N GLU A 54 9.52 -3.34 4.15
CA GLU A 54 10.43 -4.03 5.08
C GLU A 54 11.40 -3.00 5.66
N LYS A 55 11.74 -3.16 6.94
CA LYS A 55 12.83 -2.39 7.53
C LYS A 55 14.12 -2.92 6.92
N THR A 56 14.84 -2.10 6.17
CA THR A 56 16.23 -2.38 5.83
C THR A 56 17.05 -2.24 7.12
N GLU A 57 17.90 -3.22 7.43
CA GLU A 57 18.92 -3.04 8.46
C GLU A 57 19.79 -1.86 8.04
N GLU A 58 19.85 -0.80 8.85
CA GLU A 58 20.91 0.18 8.69
C GLU A 58 22.22 -0.59 8.90
N GLU A 59 23.06 -0.65 7.88
CA GLU A 59 24.46 -1.02 8.09
C GLU A 59 25.02 0.00 9.08
N GLY A 60 25.04 -0.39 10.35
CA GLY A 60 25.73 0.31 11.41
C GLY A 60 27.21 0.36 11.05
N GLY A 61 27.58 1.39 10.30
CA GLY A 61 28.95 1.80 10.07
C GLY A 61 29.55 2.42 11.32
N GLU A 62 29.60 1.67 12.42
CA GLU A 62 30.65 1.85 13.43
C GLU A 62 31.73 0.83 13.14
N LYS A 63 32.77 1.24 12.42
CA LYS A 63 34.11 0.66 12.57
C LYS A 63 35.17 1.76 12.55
N LYS A 64 35.64 2.02 13.77
CA LYS A 64 36.91 2.63 14.24
C LYS A 64 36.87 4.10 14.60
#